data_AF-A0A0S7XW77-F1
#
_entry.id   AF-A0A0S7XW77-F1
#
_cell.length_a   1.000
_cell.length_b   1.000
_cell.length_c   1.000
_cell.angle_alpha   90.00
_cell.angle_beta   90.00
_cell.angle_gamma   90.00
#
_symmetry.space_group_name_H-M   'P 1'
#
loop_
_entity.id
_entity.type
_entity.pdbx_description
1 polymer ?
#
loop_
_entity_poly.entity_id
_entity_poly.type
_entity_poly.pdbx_seq_one_letter_code
_entity_poly.pdbx_strand_id
1 'polypeptide(L)'
;MTKAGTIIKVAGPLVVAKGVPNARMADVVKVGEGGLIGEIIELKEELASIQVYEETSGIGAGDPVVSTGMPLSVELGPGLIGSIYDGMQRPLNVL
;
A
#
# COMPACT_ATOMS: atom_id res chain seq x y z
N MET A 1 -11.16 -1.27 -16.76
CA MET A 1 -10.94 -0.32 -15.65
C MET A 1 -10.85 -1.11 -14.38
N THR A 2 -9.69 -1.14 -13.73
CA THR A 2 -9.51 -1.77 -12.42
C THR A 2 -10.39 -1.01 -11.44
N LYS A 3 -11.38 -1.67 -10.83
CA LYS A 3 -12.22 -1.02 -9.82
C LYS A 3 -11.32 -0.63 -8.64
N ALA A 4 -11.39 0.62 -8.20
CA ALA A 4 -10.60 1.16 -7.09
C ALA A 4 -11.53 1.53 -5.93
N GLY A 5 -11.03 1.39 -4.71
CA GLY A 5 -11.65 2.04 -3.55
C GLY A 5 -11.28 3.53 -3.50
N THR A 6 -11.86 4.24 -2.55
CA THR A 6 -11.67 5.68 -2.40
C THR A 6 -11.25 6.02 -0.98
N ILE A 7 -10.20 6.83 -0.81
CA ILE A 7 -9.79 7.33 0.49
C ILE A 7 -10.92 8.18 1.09
N ILE A 8 -11.28 7.91 2.34
CA ILE A 8 -12.25 8.70 3.12
C ILE A 8 -11.60 9.46 4.28
N LYS A 9 -10.41 9.04 4.72
CA LYS A 9 -9.68 9.66 5.83
C LYS A 9 -8.18 9.38 5.72
N VAL A 10 -7.37 10.38 6.02
CA VAL A 10 -5.91 10.28 6.20
C VAL A 10 -5.56 10.80 7.60
N ALA A 11 -4.82 10.02 8.38
CA ALA A 11 -4.42 10.35 9.75
C ALA A 11 -2.95 9.93 9.97
N GLY A 12 -2.03 10.78 9.51
CA GLY A 12 -0.61 10.41 9.41
C GLY A 12 -0.45 9.19 8.51
N PRO A 13 0.27 8.13 8.93
CA PRO A 13 0.48 6.95 8.09
C PRO A 13 -0.75 6.02 8.01
N LEU A 14 -1.81 6.29 8.78
CA LEU A 14 -3.05 5.53 8.73
C LEU A 14 -4.03 6.14 7.72
N VAL A 15 -4.39 5.37 6.71
CA VAL A 15 -5.38 5.74 5.68
C VAL A 15 -6.60 4.84 5.81
N VAL A 16 -7.80 5.40 5.68
CA VAL A 16 -9.03 4.62 5.61
C VAL A 16 -9.64 4.79 4.23
N ALA A 17 -9.88 3.68 3.54
CA ALA A 17 -10.51 3.66 2.23
C ALA A 17 -11.82 2.88 2.25
N LYS A 18 -12.78 3.33 1.45
CA LYS A 18 -14.08 2.69 1.29
C LYS A 18 -14.15 1.97 -0.06
N GLY A 19 -14.76 0.79 -0.07
CA GLY A 19 -15.11 0.09 -1.30
C GLY A 19 -13.92 -0.45 -2.09
N VAL A 20 -12.82 -0.78 -1.41
CA VAL A 20 -11.65 -1.42 -2.04
C VAL A 20 -12.06 -2.83 -2.51
N PRO A 21 -12.10 -3.12 -3.82
CA PRO A 21 -12.61 -4.39 -4.32
C PRO A 21 -11.69 -5.56 -3.98
N ASN A 22 -12.28 -6.69 -3.59
CA ASN A 22 -11.55 -7.91 -3.22
C ASN A 22 -10.47 -7.70 -2.14
N ALA A 23 -10.63 -6.68 -1.29
CA ALA A 23 -9.72 -6.38 -0.20
C ALA A 23 -9.67 -7.54 0.81
N ARG A 24 -8.46 -8.00 1.13
CA ARG A 24 -8.21 -8.99 2.19
C ARG A 24 -7.23 -8.44 3.21
N MET A 25 -7.30 -8.96 4.43
CA MET A 25 -6.33 -8.65 5.47
C MET A 25 -4.91 -8.95 4.97
N ALA A 26 -3.95 -8.09 5.32
CA ALA A 26 -2.55 -8.15 4.90
C ALA A 26 -2.29 -8.00 3.39
N ASP A 27 -3.30 -7.72 2.56
CA ASP A 27 -3.06 -7.38 1.16
C ASP A 27 -2.27 -6.06 1.07
N VAL A 28 -1.26 -6.04 0.20
CA VAL A 28 -0.60 -4.81 -0.22
C VAL A 28 -1.53 -4.04 -1.14
N VAL A 29 -1.61 -2.74 -0.91
CA VAL A 29 -2.41 -1.79 -1.69
C VAL A 29 -1.52 -0.67 -2.23
N LYS A 30 -1.95 -0.09 -3.35
CA LYS A 30 -1.44 1.18 -3.89
C LYS A 30 -2.41 2.29 -3.50
N VAL A 31 -1.89 3.31 -2.83
CA VAL A 31 -2.67 4.41 -2.23
C VAL A 31 -2.34 5.72 -2.94
N GLY A 32 -3.38 6.45 -3.36
CA GLY A 32 -3.23 7.71 -4.08
C GLY A 32 -2.83 7.54 -5.55
N GLU A 33 -2.77 8.67 -6.27
CA GLU A 33 -2.33 8.69 -7.67
C GLU A 33 -0.86 8.29 -7.83
N GLY A 34 -0.03 8.62 -6.82
CA GLY A 34 1.38 8.21 -6.76
C GLY A 34 1.58 6.72 -6.48
N GLY A 35 0.53 5.99 -6.10
CA GLY A 35 0.59 4.55 -5.86
C GLY A 35 1.48 4.16 -4.69
N LEU A 36 1.42 4.93 -3.60
CA LEU A 36 2.17 4.68 -2.37
C LEU A 36 1.86 3.29 -1.83
N ILE A 37 2.88 2.59 -1.34
CA ILE A 37 2.70 1.24 -0.82
C ILE A 37 2.12 1.28 0.60
N GLY A 38 1.03 0.54 0.79
CA GLY A 38 0.47 0.28 2.11
C GLY A 38 -0.02 -1.16 2.26
N GLU A 39 -0.40 -1.51 3.49
CA GLU A 39 -0.92 -2.83 3.87
C GLU A 39 -2.28 -2.66 4.57
N ILE A 40 -3.25 -3.51 4.21
CA ILE A 40 -4.53 -3.58 4.93
C ILE A 40 -4.32 -4.25 6.29
N ILE A 41 -4.54 -3.49 7.36
CA ILE A 41 -4.38 -3.95 8.75
C ILE A 41 -5.72 -4.17 9.47
N GLU A 42 -6.82 -3.67 8.91
CA GLU A 42 -8.16 -3.90 9.44
C GLU A 42 -9.19 -3.86 8.30
N LEU A 43 -10.19 -4.74 8.37
CA LEU A 43 -11.37 -4.70 7.51
C LEU A 43 -12.62 -4.63 8.38
N LYS A 44 -13.44 -3.60 8.15
CA LYS A 44 -14.72 -3.41 8.84
C LYS A 44 -15.79 -3.00 7.84
N GLU A 45 -16.74 -3.90 7.59
CA GLU A 45 -17.79 -3.71 6.58
C GLU A 45 -17.19 -3.38 5.21
N GLU A 46 -17.40 -2.17 4.68
CA GLU A 46 -16.84 -1.70 3.41
C GLU A 46 -15.56 -0.86 3.58
N LEU A 47 -15.05 -0.74 4.81
CA LEU A 47 -13.89 0.06 5.14
C LEU A 47 -12.64 -0.82 5.29
N ALA A 48 -11.55 -0.37 4.69
CA ALA A 48 -10.23 -0.91 4.87
C ALA A 48 -9.36 0.15 5.57
N SER A 49 -8.82 -0.19 6.74
CA SER A 49 -7.77 0.59 7.39
C SER A 49 -6.43 0.11 6.86
N ILE A 50 -5.64 1.05 6.34
CA ILE A 50 -4.42 0.81 5.59
C ILE A 50 -3.28 1.52 6.32
N GLN A 51 -2.24 0.76 6.65
CA GLN A 51 -0.97 1.29 7.09
C GLN A 51 -0.12 1.62 5.86
N VAL A 52 0.13 2.88 5.59
CA VAL A 52 1.02 3.31 4.50
C VAL A 52 2.46 3.31 5.02
N TYR A 53 3.38 2.74 4.23
CA TYR A 53 4.80 2.63 4.58
C TYR A 53 5.66 3.78 4.04
N GLU A 54 5.06 4.66 3.24
CA GLU A 54 5.68 5.85 2.66
C GLU A 54 5.06 7.14 3.23
N GLU A 55 5.66 8.28 2.90
CA GLU A 55 5.15 9.59 3.30
C GLU A 55 3.77 9.85 2.68
N THR A 56 2.80 10.25 3.50
CA THR A 56 1.39 10.44 3.10
C THR A 56 1.08 11.90 2.74
N SER A 57 2.09 12.77 2.78
CA SER A 57 1.97 14.14 2.31
C SER A 57 1.54 14.18 0.84
N GLY A 58 0.42 14.84 0.56
CA GLY A 58 -0.10 15.03 -0.79
C GLY A 58 -1.21 14.07 -1.22
N ILE A 59 -1.55 13.06 -0.40
CA ILE A 59 -2.76 12.25 -0.60
C ILE A 59 -3.91 12.73 0.29
N GLY A 60 -5.15 12.55 -0.16
CA GLY A 60 -6.34 13.06 0.51
C GLY A 60 -7.61 12.26 0.24
N ALA A 61 -8.72 12.71 0.84
CA ALA A 61 -10.02 12.10 0.59
C ALA A 61 -10.42 12.24 -0.88
N GLY A 62 -10.95 11.17 -1.48
CA GLY A 62 -11.29 11.10 -2.90
C GLY A 62 -10.25 10.36 -3.75
N ASP A 63 -9.02 10.23 -3.26
CA ASP A 63 -7.95 9.55 -3.99
C ASP A 63 -8.18 8.04 -4.11
N PRO A 64 -7.63 7.39 -5.16
CA PRO A 64 -7.85 5.97 -5.41
C PRO A 64 -7.05 5.07 -4.47
N VAL A 65 -7.60 3.90 -4.16
CA VAL A 65 -6.88 2.79 -3.52
C VAL A 65 -7.10 1.51 -4.31
N VAL A 66 -6.02 0.84 -4.68
CA VAL A 66 -6.05 -0.39 -5.49
C VAL A 66 -5.34 -1.51 -4.76
N SER A 67 -6.06 -2.61 -4.47
CA SER A 67 -5.42 -3.82 -3.93
C SER A 67 -4.61 -4.54 -5.01
N THR A 68 -3.42 -5.01 -4.62
CA THR A 68 -2.59 -5.90 -5.43
C THR A 68 -3.09 -7.34 -5.40
N GLY A 69 -3.94 -7.70 -4.43
CA GLY A 69 -4.39 -9.07 -4.21
C GLY A 69 -3.26 -10.01 -3.79
N MET A 70 -2.19 -9.49 -3.20
CA MET A 70 -1.09 -10.27 -2.65
C MET A 70 -0.60 -9.65 -1.35
N PRO A 71 -0.13 -10.47 -0.39
CA PRO A 71 0.50 -9.96 0.82
C PRO A 71 1.89 -9.39 0.51
N LEU A 72 2.43 -8.63 1.47
CA LEU A 72 3.80 -8.15 1.38
C LEU A 72 4.75 -9.34 1.23
N SER A 73 5.53 -9.30 0.16
CA SER A 73 6.40 -10.41 -0.25
C SER A 73 7.77 -9.86 -0.60
N VAL A 74 8.79 -10.69 -0.43
CA VAL A 74 10.17 -10.37 -0.78
C VAL A 74 10.70 -11.38 -1.80
N GLU A 75 11.55 -10.91 -2.70
CA GLU A 75 12.26 -11.76 -3.65
C GLU A 75 13.46 -12.42 -2.95
N LEU A 76 13.62 -13.73 -3.14
CA LEU A 76 14.71 -14.52 -2.58
C LEU A 76 15.51 -15.16 -3.71
N GLY A 77 16.77 -14.80 -3.85
CA GLY A 77 17.63 -15.35 -4.91
C GLY A 77 19.05 -14.81 -4.91
N PRO A 78 19.88 -15.26 -5.87
CA PRO A 78 21.21 -14.71 -6.11
C PRO A 78 21.15 -13.20 -6.37
N GLY A 79 22.12 -12.44 -5.85
CA GLY A 79 22.18 -10.98 -5.98
C GLY A 79 21.72 -10.20 -4.75
N LEU A 80 21.15 -10.88 -3.73
CA LEU A 80 20.80 -10.25 -2.46
C LEU A 80 22.01 -9.93 -1.56
N ILE A 81 22.99 -10.84 -1.50
CA ILE A 81 24.16 -10.69 -0.64
C ILE A 81 25.05 -9.56 -1.19
N GLY A 82 25.37 -8.59 -0.32
CA GLY A 82 26.19 -7.43 -0.67
C GLY A 82 25.39 -6.23 -1.18
N SER A 83 24.08 -6.38 -1.38
CA SER A 83 23.17 -5.29 -1.75
C SER A 83 22.60 -4.59 -0.50
N ILE A 84 22.31 -3.30 -0.62
CA ILE A 84 21.66 -2.50 0.43
C ILE A 84 20.26 -2.14 -0.05
N TYR A 85 19.25 -2.42 0.77
CA TYR A 85 17.84 -2.19 0.46
C TYR A 85 17.18 -1.26 1.49
N ASP A 86 16.09 -0.62 1.09
CA ASP A 86 15.18 0.04 2.02
C ASP A 86 14.21 -0.95 2.71
N GLY A 87 13.28 -0.42 3.52
CA GLY A 87 12.26 -1.23 4.22
C GLY A 87 11.27 -1.97 3.31
N MET A 88 11.26 -1.68 2.02
CA MET A 88 10.38 -2.28 1.00
C MET A 88 11.14 -3.16 0.01
N GLN A 89 12.38 -3.54 0.32
CA GLN A 89 13.28 -4.31 -0.54
C GLN A 89 13.63 -3.60 -1.88
N ARG A 90 13.59 -2.26 -1.94
CA ARG A 90 14.10 -1.51 -3.10
C ARG A 90 15.61 -1.28 -2.95
N PRO A 91 16.45 -1.60 -3.95
CA PRO A 91 17.90 -1.44 -3.85
C PRO A 91 18.28 0.05 -3.84
N LEU A 92 19.03 0.49 -2.82
CA LEU A 92 19.38 1.91 -2.66
C LEU A 92 20.40 2.42 -3.69
N ASN A 93 21.28 1.54 -4.17
CA ASN A 93 22.40 1.92 -5.05
C ASN A 93 22.02 1.97 -6.54
N VAL A 94 20.76 1.69 -6.89
CA VAL A 94 20.27 1.58 -8.28
C VAL A 94 19.13 2.58 -8.55
N LEU A 95 18.88 3.50 -7.60
CA LEU A 95 17.88 4.57 -7.73
C LEU A 95 18.48 5.84 -8.37
#